data_AF-A0A7Y2JA86-F1
#
_entry.id   AF-A0A7Y2JA86-F1
#
_cell.length_a   1.000
_cell.length_b   1.000
_cell.length_c   1.000
_cell.angle_alpha   90.00
_cell.angle_beta   90.00
_cell.angle_gamma   90.00
#
_symmetry.space_group_name_H-M   'P 1'
#
loop_
_entity.id
_entity.type
_entity.pdbx_description
1 polymer ?
#
loop_
_entity_poly.entity_id
_entity_poly.type
_entity_poly.pdbx_seq_one_letter_code
_entity_poly.pdbx_strand_id
1 'polypeptide(L)'
;MKASHLTRYGSADHFILRDIARPEPKDDEMLIKIIASSINSWDWEIVKATPFINRLMVGLFKPSRIQVLGCDIAGRVEAVGSRVTRFRV
;
A
#
# COMPACT_ATOMS: atom_id res chain seq x y z
N MET A 1 -8.05 6.42 -8.20
CA MET A 1 -6.59 6.55 -8.32
C MET A 1 -6.02 5.25 -8.88
N LYS A 2 -4.80 5.26 -9.43
CA LYS A 2 -4.14 4.02 -9.89
C LYS A 2 -3.26 3.43 -8.79
N ALA A 3 -3.25 2.11 -8.67
CA ALA A 3 -2.38 1.38 -7.74
C ALA A 3 -1.92 0.06 -8.35
N SER A 4 -0.71 -0.38 -7.98
CA SER A 4 -0.16 -1.68 -8.37
C SER A 4 -0.63 -2.76 -7.41
N HIS A 5 -1.39 -3.75 -7.89
CA HIS A 5 -1.93 -4.84 -7.09
C HIS A 5 -1.16 -6.14 -7.31
N LEU A 6 -0.63 -6.72 -6.24
CA LEU A 6 -0.11 -8.09 -6.27
C LEU A 6 -1.27 -9.08 -6.30
N THR A 7 -1.39 -9.86 -7.36
CA THR A 7 -2.50 -10.82 -7.53
C THR A 7 -2.17 -12.25 -7.12
N ARG A 8 -0.89 -12.60 -7.15
CA ARG A 8 -0.34 -13.91 -6.81
C ARG A 8 1.06 -13.74 -6.23
N TYR A 9 1.41 -14.62 -5.29
CA TYR A 9 2.78 -14.71 -4.79
C TYR A 9 3.73 -15.28 -5.84
N GLY A 10 5.03 -15.08 -5.65
CA GLY A 10 6.13 -15.75 -6.36
C GLY A 10 6.95 -14.87 -7.31
N SER A 11 6.34 -13.89 -7.97
CA SER A 11 7.03 -13.03 -8.95
C SER A 11 6.49 -11.59 -8.91
N ALA A 12 7.35 -10.63 -9.28
CA ALA A 12 6.97 -9.25 -9.53
C ALA A 12 6.05 -9.11 -10.78
N ASP A 13 6.05 -10.07 -11.69
CA ASP A 13 5.18 -10.06 -12.88
C ASP A 13 3.69 -10.20 -12.53
N HIS A 14 3.38 -10.58 -11.29
CA HIS A 14 2.01 -10.72 -10.81
C HIS A 14 1.40 -9.39 -10.32
N PHE A 15 2.16 -8.30 -10.39
CA PHE A 15 1.64 -6.96 -10.19
C PHE A 15 0.85 -6.49 -11.41
N ILE A 16 -0.35 -5.99 -11.18
CA ILE A 16 -1.18 -5.37 -12.21
C ILE A 16 -1.62 -3.99 -11.77
N LEU A 17 -1.52 -3.03 -12.69
CA LEU A 17 -2.01 -1.69 -12.46
C LEU A 17 -3.55 -1.69 -12.53
N ARG A 18 -4.20 -1.17 -11.48
CA ARG A 18 -5.66 -1.05 -11.41
C ARG A 18 -6.07 0.34 -11.03
N ASP A 19 -7.21 0.77 -11.56
CA ASP A 19 -7.95 1.90 -11.02
C ASP A 19 -8.75 1.44 -9.79
N ILE A 20 -8.55 2.13 -8.67
CA ILE A 20 -9.23 1.90 -7.40
C ILE A 20 -9.84 3.20 -6.88
N ALA A 21 -10.78 3.09 -5.95
CA ALA A 21 -11.34 4.25 -5.26
C ALA A 21 -10.22 5.07 -4.60
N ARG A 22 -10.30 6.39 -4.71
CA ARG A 22 -9.41 7.29 -3.95
C ARG A 22 -9.84 7.20 -2.48
N PRO A 23 -8.92 6.95 -1.53
CA PRO A 23 -9.29 6.92 -0.12
C PRO A 23 -9.68 8.31 0.37
N GLU A 24 -10.67 8.36 1.24
CA GLU A 24 -11.07 9.57 1.97
C GLU A 24 -10.52 9.47 3.40
N PRO A 25 -9.70 10.45 3.85
CA PRO A 25 -9.11 10.38 5.18
C PRO A 25 -10.18 10.55 6.26
N LYS A 26 -10.11 9.73 7.31
CA LYS A 26 -10.86 9.99 8.56
C LYS A 26 -10.33 11.25 9.25
N ASP A 27 -11.03 11.66 10.30
CA ASP A 27 -10.71 12.83 11.11
C ASP A 27 -9.25 12.91 11.61
N ASP A 28 -8.62 11.78 11.93
CA ASP A 28 -7.22 11.69 12.42
C ASP A 28 -6.23 11.18 11.37
N GLU A 29 -6.67 11.01 10.13
CA GLU A 29 -5.86 10.54 9.01
C GLU A 29 -5.54 11.71 8.04
N MET A 30 -4.59 11.48 7.14
CA MET A 30 -4.29 12.42 6.06
C MET A 30 -4.10 11.68 4.75
N LEU A 31 -4.49 12.32 3.66
CA LEU A 31 -4.29 11.82 2.31
C LEU A 31 -3.03 12.44 1.73
N ILE A 32 -2.13 11.59 1.23
CA ILE A 32 -0.88 11.99 0.60
C ILE A 32 -0.93 11.60 -0.88
N LYS A 33 -0.70 12.59 -1.76
CA LYS A 33 -0.40 12.34 -3.16
C LYS A 33 1.04 11.87 -3.26
N ILE A 34 1.21 10.55 -3.43
CA ILE A 34 2.51 9.89 -3.52
C ILE A 34 3.23 10.34 -4.80
N ILE A 35 4.49 10.76 -4.65
CA ILE A 35 5.41 11.10 -5.75
C ILE A 35 6.47 10.00 -5.90
N ALA A 36 6.95 9.45 -4.78
CA ALA A 36 7.90 8.35 -4.76
C ALA A 36 7.60 7.38 -3.60
N SER A 37 8.03 6.13 -3.77
CA SER A 37 8.01 5.07 -2.76
C SER A 37 9.33 4.32 -2.86
N SER A 38 9.82 3.80 -1.74
CA SER A 38 10.97 2.89 -1.71
C SER A 38 10.52 1.44 -1.99
N ILE A 39 11.50 0.58 -2.27
CA ILE A 39 11.35 -0.87 -2.23
C ILE A 39 12.17 -1.38 -1.06
N ASN A 40 11.52 -2.09 -0.14
CA ASN A 40 12.13 -2.66 1.05
C ASN A 40 12.19 -4.20 0.97
N SER A 41 12.97 -4.80 1.87
CA SER A 41 12.99 -6.27 2.03
C SER A 41 11.59 -6.83 2.28
N TRP A 42 10.77 -6.10 3.04
CA TRP A 42 9.40 -6.48 3.37
C TRP A 42 8.49 -6.62 2.14
N ASP A 43 8.63 -5.74 1.15
CA ASP A 43 7.87 -5.85 -0.10
C ASP A 43 8.21 -7.17 -0.82
N TRP A 44 9.51 -7.50 -0.87
CA TRP A 44 9.98 -8.72 -1.52
C TRP A 44 9.61 -10.00 -0.77
N GLU A 45 9.63 -9.96 0.56
CA GLU A 45 9.16 -11.02 1.44
C GLU A 45 7.66 -11.31 1.25
N ILE A 46 6.85 -10.27 1.06
CA ILE A 46 5.43 -10.43 0.73
C ILE A 46 5.26 -11.01 -0.68
N VAL A 47 5.99 -10.51 -1.68
CA VAL A 47 5.95 -11.05 -3.05
C VAL A 47 6.27 -12.53 -3.05
N LYS A 48 7.33 -12.96 -2.34
CA LYS A 48 7.72 -14.37 -2.22
C LYS A 48 6.82 -15.18 -1.27
N ALA A 49 6.01 -14.52 -0.45
CA ALA A 49 5.27 -15.11 0.66
C ALA A 49 6.16 -15.88 1.64
N THR A 50 7.29 -15.27 2.00
CA THR A 50 8.31 -15.79 2.92
C THR A 50 8.69 -14.72 3.94
N PRO A 51 8.78 -15.04 5.24
CA PRO A 51 8.42 -16.32 5.86
C PRO A 51 6.91 -16.65 5.73
N PHE A 52 6.55 -17.93 5.88
CA PHE A 52 5.17 -18.42 5.68
C PHE A 52 4.14 -17.63 6.50
N ILE A 53 4.54 -17.13 7.68
CA ILE A 53 3.70 -16.31 8.55
C ILE A 53 3.15 -15.04 7.86
N ASN A 54 3.84 -14.49 6.87
CA ASN A 54 3.35 -13.34 6.08
C ASN A 54 2.01 -13.65 5.39
N ARG A 55 1.76 -14.92 5.06
CA ARG A 55 0.49 -15.37 4.47
C ARG A 55 -0.69 -15.21 5.43
N LEU A 56 -0.48 -15.24 6.74
CA LEU A 56 -1.57 -15.02 7.71
C LEU A 56 -2.05 -13.56 7.68
N MET A 57 -1.15 -12.62 7.42
CA MET A 57 -1.47 -11.19 7.29
C MET A 57 -2.01 -10.85 5.90
N VAL A 58 -1.32 -11.29 4.85
CA VAL A 58 -1.58 -10.86 3.45
C VAL A 58 -2.67 -11.71 2.78
N GLY A 59 -2.77 -12.99 3.11
CA GLY A 59 -3.73 -13.95 2.59
C GLY A 59 -3.11 -15.34 2.38
N LEU A 60 -3.80 -16.40 2.80
CA LEU A 60 -3.20 -17.74 2.92
C LEU A 60 -2.70 -18.30 1.59
N PHE A 61 -3.56 -18.29 0.56
CA PHE A 61 -3.27 -18.86 -0.75
C PHE A 61 -2.75 -17.84 -1.76
N LYS A 62 -3.29 -16.62 -1.70
CA LYS A 62 -2.95 -15.48 -2.55
C LYS A 62 -3.16 -14.18 -1.77
N PRO A 63 -2.57 -13.05 -2.21
CA PRO A 63 -2.83 -11.75 -1.59
C PRO A 63 -4.31 -11.39 -1.72
N SER A 64 -4.99 -11.24 -0.58
CA SER A 64 -6.42 -10.93 -0.53
C SER A 64 -6.78 -9.85 0.49
N ARG A 65 -5.97 -9.69 1.54
CA ARG A 65 -6.15 -8.65 2.56
C ARG A 65 -5.26 -7.44 2.30
N ILE A 66 -4.05 -7.68 1.80
CA ILE A 66 -3.09 -6.65 1.41
C ILE A 66 -2.67 -6.95 -0.02
N GLN A 67 -2.91 -6.01 -0.93
CA GLN A 67 -2.62 -6.16 -2.36
C GLN A 67 -1.79 -5.02 -2.93
N VAL A 68 -1.95 -3.81 -2.36
CA VAL A 68 -1.09 -2.67 -2.64
C VAL A 68 0.03 -2.68 -1.60
N LEU A 69 1.27 -2.84 -2.06
CA LEU A 69 2.45 -2.85 -1.20
C LEU A 69 3.07 -1.45 -1.11
N GLY A 70 4.08 -1.31 -0.25
CA GLY A 70 4.74 -0.04 0.07
C GLY A 70 4.69 0.25 1.57
N CYS A 71 5.87 0.50 2.15
CA CYS A 71 6.02 0.87 3.56
C CYS A 71 6.54 2.30 3.76
N ASP A 72 7.24 2.87 2.79
CA ASP A 72 7.69 4.26 2.85
C ASP A 72 7.21 5.03 1.63
N ILE A 73 6.89 6.31 1.83
CA ILE A 73 6.43 7.20 0.79
C ILE A 73 7.05 8.59 0.94
N ALA A 74 7.18 9.29 -0.18
CA ALA A 74 7.41 10.71 -0.25
C ALA A 74 6.36 11.34 -1.17
N GLY A 75 5.75 12.44 -0.73
CA GLY A 75 4.63 13.04 -1.45
C GLY A 75 4.18 14.35 -0.85
N ARG A 76 3.05 14.86 -1.36
CA ARG A 76 2.41 16.09 -0.88
C ARG A 76 1.13 15.76 -0.15
N VAL A 77 0.86 16.46 0.94
CA VAL A 77 -0.43 16.41 1.62
C VAL A 77 -1.50 16.93 0.65
N GLU A 78 -2.57 16.19 0.46
CA GLU A 78 -3.65 16.51 -0.47
C GLU A 78 -4.98 16.73 0.25
N ALA A 79 -5.18 16.09 1.40
CA ALA A 79 -6.29 16.34 2.32
C ALA A 79 -5.89 15.96 3.74
N VAL A 80 -6.54 16.56 4.74
CA VAL A 80 -6.34 16.25 6.16
C VAL A 80 -7.69 16.11 6.84
N GLY A 81 -7.80 15.18 7.78
CA GLY A 81 -8.95 15.06 8.67
C GLY A 81 -9.04 16.23 9.66
N SER A 82 -10.23 16.41 10.24
CA SER A 82 -10.56 17.53 11.13
C SER A 82 -9.70 17.63 12.40
N ARG A 83 -9.13 16.52 12.87
CA ARG A 83 -8.29 16.43 14.08
C ARG A 83 -6.79 16.51 13.78
N VAL A 84 -6.37 16.61 12.52
CA VAL A 84 -4.96 16.77 12.14
C VAL A 84 -4.52 18.22 12.36
N THR A 85 -3.57 18.44 13.27
CA THR A 85 -3.11 19.80 13.65
C THR A 85 -1.71 20.16 13.16
N ARG A 86 -0.87 19.15 12.89
CA ARG A 86 0.55 19.34 12.57
C ARG A 86 0.83 19.58 11.09
N PHE A 87 -0.05 19.12 10.21
CA PHE A 87 0.12 19.18 8.76
C PHE A 87 -1.03 19.95 8.10
N ARG A 88 -0.75 20.49 6.91
CA ARG A 88 -1.70 21.27 6.10
C ARG A 88 -1.52 20.87 4.63
N VAL A 89 -2.54 21.13 3.82
CA VAL A 89 -2.52 20.95 2.35
C VAL A 89 -1.66 22.01 1.69
#